data_AF-A0A952Y4B2-F1
#
_entry.id   AF-A0A952Y4B2-F1
#
_cell.length_a   1.000
_cell.length_b   1.000
_cell.length_c   1.000
_cell.angle_alpha   90.00
_cell.angle_beta   90.00
_cell.angle_gamma   90.00
#
_symmetry.space_group_name_H-M   'P 1'
#
loop_
_entity.id
_entity.type
_entity.pdbx_description
1 polymer ?
#
loop_
_entity_poly.entity_id
_entity_poly.type
_entity_poly.pdbx_seq_one_letter_code
_entity_poly.pdbx_strand_id
1 'polypeptide(L)'
;MQMLLRAAAIALAAFAFTAAPAAAQNAPQELKQIKLTEKQVQSYIDAQSDINAVTAKIKGDKPDPKLLGELEAAAKKHGFANLQELDEVAANVNLVFSGFDPKTKEFSQPPVALKKEIEAVNADKSIPEKEKKEILGELNQALKFAKDVQYPENIELVKKYYGKIEATMPKG
;
A
#
# COMPACT_ATOMS: atom_id res chain seq x y z
N MET A 1 0.29 -16.26 -26.83
CA MET A 1 1.48 -15.66 -26.21
C MET A 1 0.99 -14.78 -25.07
N GLN A 2 0.90 -15.36 -23.88
CA GLN A 2 0.48 -14.69 -22.64
C GLN A 2 1.68 -13.89 -22.14
N MET A 3 1.62 -12.56 -22.22
CA MET A 3 2.57 -11.69 -21.55
C MET A 3 1.82 -10.50 -20.95
N LEU A 4 1.70 -10.57 -19.62
CA LEU A 4 2.09 -9.48 -18.72
C LEU A 4 1.29 -8.17 -18.83
N LEU A 5 -0.04 -8.25 -18.66
CA LEU A 5 -0.70 -7.25 -17.80
C LEU A 5 -0.43 -7.66 -16.34
N ARG A 6 0.76 -7.31 -15.82
CA ARG A 6 0.86 -7.01 -14.39
C ARG A 6 0.21 -5.64 -14.23
N ALA A 7 -1.13 -5.63 -14.24
CA ALA A 7 -1.84 -4.63 -13.48
C ALA A 7 -1.17 -4.67 -12.10
N ALA A 8 -0.53 -3.58 -11.70
CA ALA A 8 -0.38 -3.31 -10.29
C ALA A 8 -1.82 -3.19 -9.79
N ALA A 9 -2.43 -4.33 -9.46
CA ALA A 9 -3.54 -4.36 -8.56
C ALA A 9 -3.00 -3.66 -7.33
N ILE A 10 -3.34 -2.39 -7.19
CA ILE A 10 -3.47 -1.77 -5.88
C ILE A 10 -4.56 -2.60 -5.23
N ALA A 11 -4.19 -3.77 -4.72
CA ALA A 11 -4.97 -4.50 -3.77
C ALA A 11 -4.96 -3.62 -2.53
N LEU A 12 -5.91 -2.68 -2.49
CA LEU A 12 -6.47 -2.18 -1.24
C LEU A 12 -7.13 -3.39 -0.55
N ALA A 13 -6.31 -4.33 -0.08
CA ALA A 13 -6.73 -5.28 0.94
C ALA A 13 -6.74 -4.52 2.26
N ALA A 14 -7.67 -3.58 2.39
CA ALA A 14 -8.09 -3.06 3.67
C ALA A 14 -8.89 -4.18 4.35
N PHE A 15 -8.22 -5.05 5.10
CA PHE A 15 -8.90 -5.88 6.09
C PHE A 15 -9.36 -5.02 7.27
N ALA A 16 -10.25 -4.06 7.01
CA ALA A 16 -10.95 -3.35 8.07
C ALA A 16 -12.14 -4.23 8.50
N PHE A 17 -11.91 -5.14 9.44
CA PHE A 17 -13.00 -5.80 10.16
C PHE A 17 -13.63 -4.79 11.13
N THR A 18 -14.53 -3.95 10.61
CA THR A 18 -15.46 -3.18 11.43
C THR A 18 -16.88 -3.50 10.98
N ALA A 19 -17.74 -3.81 11.95
CA ALA A 19 -19.16 -4.09 11.73
C ALA A 19 -19.92 -2.78 11.42
N ALA A 20 -19.58 -2.14 10.30
CA ALA A 20 -20.32 -1.00 9.76
C ALA A 20 -21.42 -1.50 8.79
N PRO A 21 -22.57 -0.82 8.70
CA PRO A 21 -23.65 -1.21 7.81
C PRO A 21 -23.17 -1.28 6.35
N ALA A 22 -23.58 -2.34 5.65
CA ALA A 22 -23.14 -2.74 4.30
C ALA A 22 -23.26 -1.65 3.21
N ALA A 23 -23.98 -0.55 3.47
CA ALA A 23 -24.09 0.59 2.57
C ALA A 23 -22.82 1.47 2.50
N ALA A 24 -21.90 1.37 3.47
CA ALA A 24 -20.69 2.20 3.53
C ALA A 24 -19.45 1.57 2.88
N GLN A 25 -19.51 0.31 2.42
CA GLN A 25 -18.35 -0.45 1.94
C GLN A 25 -17.86 -0.07 0.53
N ASN A 26 -18.55 0.81 -0.20
CA ASN A 26 -18.24 1.15 -1.58
C ASN A 26 -17.60 2.54 -1.77
N ALA A 27 -17.41 3.33 -0.71
CA ALA A 27 -16.58 4.52 -0.77
C ALA A 27 -15.14 4.13 -0.44
N PRO A 28 -14.12 4.56 -1.22
CA PRO A 28 -12.73 4.41 -0.84
C PRO A 28 -12.57 4.96 0.58
N GLN A 29 -12.24 4.08 1.54
CA GLN A 29 -11.95 4.52 2.90
C GLN A 29 -10.73 5.43 2.82
N GLU A 30 -10.89 6.67 3.25
CA GLU A 30 -9.75 7.58 3.32
C GLU A 30 -8.70 6.98 4.26
N LEU A 31 -7.48 6.81 3.76
CA LEU A 31 -6.36 6.36 4.59
C LEU A 31 -6.14 7.39 5.71
N LYS A 32 -6.36 6.94 6.96
CA LYS A 32 -5.95 7.70 8.14
C LYS A 32 -4.42 7.77 8.16
N GLN A 33 -3.89 8.95 7.88
CA GLN A 33 -2.46 9.18 7.98
C GLN A 33 -2.06 9.36 9.45
N ILE A 34 -0.90 8.84 9.85
CA ILE A 34 -0.31 9.02 11.18
C ILE A 34 1.14 9.47 11.05
N LYS A 35 1.64 10.23 12.03
CA LYS A 35 3.08 10.51 12.14
C LYS A 35 3.77 9.22 12.56
N LEU A 36 4.64 8.69 11.69
CA LEU A 36 5.41 7.49 11.97
C LEU A 36 6.55 7.81 12.93
N THR A 37 6.77 6.89 13.86
CA THR A 37 7.99 6.89 14.67
C THR A 37 9.03 5.97 14.06
N GLU A 38 10.31 6.25 14.34
CA GLU A 38 11.41 5.41 13.90
C GLU A 38 11.29 3.96 14.42
N LYS A 39 10.77 3.79 15.64
CA LYS A 39 10.48 2.47 16.21
C LYS A 39 9.41 1.72 15.41
N GLN A 40 8.30 2.38 15.04
CA GLN A 40 7.23 1.75 14.26
C GLN A 40 7.72 1.26 12.88
N VAL A 41 8.56 2.04 12.20
CA VAL A 41 9.13 1.63 10.90
C VAL A 41 10.07 0.43 11.05
N GLN A 42 10.90 0.40 12.10
CA GLN A 42 11.76 -0.75 12.39
C GLN A 42 10.94 -2.00 12.76
N SER A 43 9.97 -1.86 13.68
CA SER A 43 9.03 -2.93 14.04
C SER A 43 8.30 -3.48 12.82
N TYR A 44 7.89 -2.63 11.88
CA TYR A 44 7.26 -3.04 10.62
C TYR A 44 8.21 -3.89 9.76
N ILE A 45 9.46 -3.46 9.59
CA ILE A 45 10.48 -4.20 8.84
C ILE A 45 10.74 -5.57 9.48
N ASP A 46 10.95 -5.60 10.81
CA ASP A 46 11.28 -6.81 11.55
C ASP A 46 10.11 -7.81 11.57
N ALA A 47 8.87 -7.31 11.59
CA ALA A 47 7.66 -8.14 11.54
C ALA A 47 7.45 -8.84 10.19
N GLN A 48 7.98 -8.31 9.08
CA GLN A 48 7.56 -8.75 7.75
C GLN A 48 7.86 -10.23 7.49
N SER A 49 8.94 -10.79 8.04
CA SER A 49 9.24 -12.23 7.90
C SER A 49 8.18 -13.11 8.58
N ASP A 50 7.79 -12.79 9.82
CA ASP A 50 6.79 -13.56 10.57
C ASP A 50 5.40 -13.38 9.95
N ILE A 51 5.05 -12.14 9.59
CA ILE A 51 3.78 -11.83 8.90
C ILE A 51 3.70 -12.58 7.56
N ASN A 52 4.75 -12.53 6.73
CA ASN A 52 4.79 -13.25 5.45
C ASN A 52 4.64 -14.77 5.63
N ALA A 53 5.24 -15.35 6.67
CA ALA A 53 5.13 -16.77 6.94
C ALA A 53 3.69 -17.19 7.30
N VAL A 54 2.93 -16.31 7.96
CA VAL A 54 1.52 -16.56 8.28
C VAL A 54 0.62 -16.27 7.07
N THR A 55 0.83 -15.16 6.36
CA THR A 55 0.01 -14.80 5.19
C THR A 55 0.16 -15.80 4.05
N ALA A 56 1.34 -16.39 3.86
CA ALA A 56 1.55 -17.46 2.88
C ALA A 56 0.68 -18.72 3.11
N LYS A 57 0.13 -18.89 4.32
CA LYS A 57 -0.78 -20.00 4.66
C LYS A 57 -2.25 -19.67 4.38
N ILE A 58 -2.59 -18.38 4.17
CA ILE A 58 -3.97 -17.96 3.90
C ILE A 58 -4.40 -18.52 2.56
N LYS A 59 -5.54 -19.21 2.55
CA LYS A 59 -6.17 -19.76 1.34
C LYS A 59 -7.52 -19.09 1.15
N GLY A 60 -7.77 -18.53 -0.02
CA GLY A 60 -9.00 -17.77 -0.31
C GLY A 60 -9.02 -16.38 0.34
N ASP A 61 -10.18 -15.73 0.28
CA ASP A 61 -10.30 -14.28 0.58
C ASP A 61 -10.36 -13.94 2.07
N LYS A 62 -10.51 -14.93 2.96
CA LYS A 62 -10.63 -14.70 4.40
C LYS A 62 -9.66 -15.60 5.18
N PRO A 63 -8.79 -15.03 6.02
CA PRO A 63 -7.97 -15.83 6.92
C PRO A 63 -8.86 -16.59 7.91
N ASP A 64 -8.57 -17.87 8.10
CA ASP A 64 -9.14 -18.66 9.20
C ASP A 64 -8.81 -17.99 10.56
N PRO A 65 -9.71 -18.04 11.57
CA PRO A 65 -9.47 -17.44 12.88
C PRO A 65 -8.13 -17.82 13.54
N LYS A 66 -7.62 -19.03 13.27
CA LYS A 66 -6.30 -19.46 13.74
C LYS A 66 -5.18 -18.65 13.11
N LEU A 67 -5.26 -18.37 11.80
CA LEU A 67 -4.26 -17.55 11.10
C LEU A 67 -4.31 -16.09 11.54
N LEU A 68 -5.51 -15.57 11.86
CA LEU A 68 -5.63 -14.25 12.50
C LEU A 68 -4.92 -14.21 13.86
N GLY A 69 -5.07 -15.27 14.67
CA GLY A 69 -4.34 -15.40 15.93
C GLY A 69 -2.81 -15.48 15.75
N GLU A 70 -2.34 -16.19 14.72
CA GLU A 70 -0.91 -16.24 14.37
C GLU A 70 -0.39 -14.87 13.91
N LEU A 71 -1.17 -14.10 13.14
CA LEU A 71 -0.82 -12.74 12.74
C LEU A 71 -0.75 -11.80 13.94
N GLU A 72 -1.74 -11.84 14.84
CA GLU A 72 -1.76 -11.02 16.06
C GLU A 72 -0.56 -11.34 16.96
N ALA A 73 -0.18 -12.62 17.08
CA ALA A 73 0.99 -13.04 17.82
C ALA A 73 2.30 -12.54 17.18
N ALA A 74 2.40 -12.59 15.84
CA ALA A 74 3.52 -12.03 15.10
C ALA A 74 3.62 -10.51 15.28
N ALA A 75 2.52 -9.78 15.17
CA ALA A 75 2.50 -8.33 15.42
C ALA A 75 2.99 -8.01 16.84
N LYS A 76 2.46 -8.69 17.86
CA LYS A 76 2.86 -8.48 19.27
C LYS A 76 4.33 -8.81 19.53
N LYS A 77 4.86 -9.84 18.89
CA LYS A 77 6.28 -10.22 18.99
C LYS A 77 7.22 -9.06 18.61
N HIS A 78 6.79 -8.20 17.68
CA HIS A 78 7.59 -7.05 17.20
C HIS A 78 7.18 -5.71 17.81
N GLY A 79 6.38 -5.74 18.88
CA GLY A 79 6.07 -4.58 19.70
C GLY A 79 4.85 -3.78 19.26
N PHE A 80 4.03 -4.30 18.35
CA PHE A 80 2.70 -3.75 18.07
C PHE A 80 1.70 -4.16 19.15
N ALA A 81 0.78 -3.28 19.52
CA ALA A 81 -0.26 -3.56 20.50
C ALA A 81 -1.27 -4.60 19.98
N ASN A 82 -1.60 -4.54 18.69
CA ASN A 82 -2.57 -5.38 18.00
C ASN A 82 -2.40 -5.29 16.47
N LEU A 83 -3.19 -6.08 15.73
CA LEU A 83 -3.20 -6.00 14.27
C LEU A 83 -3.65 -4.65 13.71
N GLN A 84 -4.51 -3.91 14.41
CA GLN A 84 -4.94 -2.59 13.95
C GLN A 84 -3.76 -1.59 13.93
N GLU A 85 -2.88 -1.61 14.93
CA GLU A 85 -1.68 -0.77 14.93
C GLU A 85 -0.71 -1.17 13.81
N LEU A 86 -0.53 -2.48 13.60
CA LEU A 86 0.28 -2.98 12.48
C LEU A 86 -0.27 -2.49 11.14
N ASP A 87 -1.59 -2.60 10.92
CA ASP A 87 -2.24 -2.17 9.68
C ASP A 87 -2.14 -0.66 9.48
N GLU A 88 -2.34 0.15 10.53
CA GLU A 88 -2.19 1.61 10.46
C GLU A 88 -0.75 2.01 10.10
N VAL A 89 0.25 1.38 10.74
CA VAL A 89 1.67 1.63 10.45
C VAL A 89 2.03 1.18 9.03
N ALA A 90 1.64 -0.04 8.65
CA ALA A 90 1.92 -0.60 7.33
C ALA A 90 1.32 0.26 6.22
N ALA A 91 0.08 0.73 6.38
CA ALA A 91 -0.59 1.56 5.39
C ALA A 91 0.11 2.93 5.21
N ASN A 92 0.62 3.52 6.30
CA ASN A 92 1.37 4.78 6.25
C ASN A 92 2.79 4.61 5.69
N VAL A 93 3.48 3.50 6.02
CA VAL A 93 4.76 3.16 5.41
C VAL A 93 4.57 2.94 3.91
N ASN A 94 3.56 2.19 3.49
CA ASN A 94 3.28 1.90 2.08
C ASN A 94 2.87 3.14 1.29
N LEU A 95 2.04 4.02 1.85
CA LEU A 95 1.69 5.30 1.24
C LEU A 95 2.95 6.06 0.83
N VAL A 96 3.88 6.22 1.77
CA VAL A 96 5.11 6.98 1.55
C VAL A 96 6.10 6.22 0.67
N PHE A 97 6.26 4.91 0.90
CA PHE A 97 7.18 4.09 0.12
C PHE A 97 6.79 4.08 -1.37
N SER A 98 5.49 3.98 -1.68
CA SER A 98 4.97 3.99 -3.06
C SER A 98 5.21 5.30 -3.80
N GLY A 99 5.44 6.41 -3.09
CA GLY A 99 5.72 7.71 -3.69
C GLY A 99 7.17 7.87 -4.14
N PHE A 100 8.06 6.93 -3.84
CA PHE A 100 9.45 6.97 -4.27
C PHE A 100 9.66 6.28 -5.61
N ASP A 101 10.36 6.96 -6.52
CA ASP A 101 10.91 6.31 -7.71
C ASP A 101 11.95 5.25 -7.29
N PRO A 102 11.83 3.99 -7.74
CA PRO A 102 12.72 2.92 -7.30
C PRO A 102 14.15 3.04 -7.81
N LYS A 103 14.44 3.90 -8.81
CA LYS A 103 15.80 4.11 -9.31
C LYS A 103 16.44 5.34 -8.69
N THR A 104 15.76 6.49 -8.71
CA THR A 104 16.32 7.77 -8.26
C THR A 104 16.09 8.01 -6.77
N LYS A 105 15.15 7.29 -6.15
CA LYS A 105 14.68 7.51 -4.77
C LYS A 105 14.19 8.94 -4.54
N GLU A 106 13.73 9.60 -5.61
CA GLU A 106 13.02 10.87 -5.54
C GLU A 106 11.57 10.61 -5.17
N PHE A 107 11.05 11.41 -4.24
CA PHE A 107 9.66 11.31 -3.80
C PHE A 107 8.77 12.21 -4.64
N SER A 108 7.62 11.69 -5.06
CA SER A 108 6.52 12.46 -5.65
C SER A 108 5.28 12.31 -4.80
N GLN A 109 4.61 13.42 -4.52
CA GLN A 109 3.30 13.39 -3.86
C GLN A 109 2.30 12.58 -4.70
N PRO A 110 1.37 11.82 -4.10
CA PRO A 110 0.43 10.98 -4.84
C PRO A 110 -0.37 11.72 -5.93
N PRO A 111 -0.94 12.93 -5.68
CA PRO A 111 -1.62 13.68 -6.73
C PRO A 111 -0.70 14.11 -7.88
N VAL A 112 0.57 14.41 -7.58
CA VAL A 112 1.56 14.80 -8.59
C VAL A 112 1.94 13.61 -9.45
N ALA A 113 2.17 12.44 -8.85
CA ALA A 113 2.45 11.21 -9.56
C ALA A 113 1.28 10.81 -10.49
N LEU A 114 0.05 10.85 -9.99
CA LEU A 114 -1.14 10.55 -10.79
C LEU A 114 -1.33 11.51 -11.97
N LYS A 115 -1.08 12.82 -11.79
CA LYS A 115 -1.15 13.78 -12.90
C LYS A 115 -0.10 13.48 -13.98
N LYS A 116 1.13 13.16 -13.58
CA LYS A 116 2.20 12.76 -14.52
C LYS A 116 1.83 11.48 -15.28
N GLU A 117 1.25 10.49 -14.59
CA GLU A 117 0.80 9.24 -15.23
C GLU A 117 -0.33 9.51 -16.23
N ILE A 118 -1.29 10.36 -15.89
CA ILE A 118 -2.36 10.80 -16.82
C ILE A 118 -1.75 11.46 -18.07
N GLU A 119 -0.77 12.35 -17.89
CA GLU A 119 -0.07 12.99 -19.01
C GLU A 119 0.68 11.97 -19.89
N ALA A 120 1.37 11.01 -19.26
CA ALA A 120 2.10 9.94 -19.96
C ALA A 120 1.15 9.06 -20.79
N VAL A 121 0.04 8.59 -20.19
CA VAL A 121 -0.97 7.78 -20.88
C VAL A 121 -1.63 8.55 -22.03
N ASN A 122 -1.88 9.85 -21.86
CA ASN A 122 -2.38 10.68 -22.96
C ASN A 122 -1.39 10.74 -24.12
N ALA A 123 -0.10 10.95 -23.82
CA ALA A 123 0.96 11.07 -24.82
C ALA A 123 1.33 9.75 -25.50
N ASP A 124 1.10 8.61 -24.86
CA ASP A 124 1.47 7.30 -25.37
C ASP A 124 0.56 6.86 -26.53
N LYS A 125 1.09 6.89 -27.75
CA LYS A 125 0.36 6.50 -28.96
C LYS A 125 0.27 4.98 -29.16
N SER A 126 0.97 4.19 -28.35
CA SER A 126 0.96 2.72 -28.45
C SER A 126 -0.25 2.08 -27.78
N ILE A 127 -0.88 2.80 -26.83
CA ILE A 127 -2.07 2.32 -26.11
C ILE A 127 -3.32 2.45 -27.02
N PRO A 128 -4.07 1.37 -27.27
CA PRO A 128 -5.33 1.42 -28.00
C PRO A 128 -6.32 2.41 -27.39
N GLU A 129 -7.08 3.14 -28.21
CA GLU A 129 -7.96 4.22 -27.75
C GLU A 129 -8.96 3.77 -26.67
N LYS A 130 -9.54 2.58 -26.83
CA LYS A 130 -10.48 2.01 -25.85
C LYS A 130 -9.80 1.79 -24.48
N GLU A 131 -8.64 1.15 -24.48
CA GLU A 131 -7.87 0.86 -23.27
C GLU A 131 -7.37 2.16 -22.62
N LYS A 132 -6.89 3.11 -23.44
CA LYS A 132 -6.48 4.44 -22.97
C LYS A 132 -7.62 5.14 -22.22
N LYS A 133 -8.84 5.09 -22.74
CA LYS A 133 -10.01 5.70 -22.09
C LYS A 133 -10.32 5.05 -20.75
N GLU A 134 -10.19 3.73 -20.63
CA GLU A 134 -10.39 2.98 -19.39
C GLU A 134 -9.32 3.37 -18.35
N ILE A 135 -8.04 3.33 -18.72
CA ILE A 135 -6.91 3.72 -17.85
C ILE A 135 -7.07 5.17 -17.37
N LEU A 136 -7.36 6.10 -18.28
CA LEU A 136 -7.56 7.51 -17.92
C LEU A 136 -8.77 7.68 -17.00
N GLY A 137 -9.84 6.89 -17.17
CA GLY A 137 -10.99 6.90 -16.26
C GLY A 137 -10.59 6.54 -14.83
N GLU A 138 -9.85 5.45 -14.67
CA GLU A 138 -9.37 4.97 -13.36
C GLU A 138 -8.41 5.98 -12.71
N LEU A 139 -7.43 6.49 -13.47
CA LEU A 139 -6.46 7.48 -12.96
C LEU A 139 -7.14 8.79 -12.55
N ASN A 140 -8.10 9.28 -13.33
CA ASN A 140 -8.85 10.48 -12.98
C ASN A 140 -9.76 10.26 -11.77
N GLN A 141 -10.32 9.06 -11.61
CA GLN A 141 -11.08 8.71 -10.41
C GLN A 141 -10.17 8.67 -9.18
N ALA A 142 -9.00 8.04 -9.27
CA ALA A 142 -8.01 8.01 -8.20
C ALA A 142 -7.55 9.43 -7.82
N LEU A 143 -7.30 10.30 -8.81
CA LEU A 143 -6.86 11.68 -8.59
C LEU A 143 -7.85 12.51 -7.76
N LYS A 144 -9.16 12.24 -7.84
CA LYS A 144 -10.18 12.93 -7.02
C LYS A 144 -10.04 12.66 -5.52
N PHE A 145 -9.50 11.51 -5.15
CA PHE A 145 -9.34 11.07 -3.77
C PHE A 145 -7.89 11.11 -3.29
N ALA A 146 -6.94 11.30 -4.20
CA ALA A 146 -5.53 11.39 -3.89
C ALA A 146 -5.27 12.62 -3.00
N LYS A 147 -4.60 12.37 -1.87
CA LYS A 147 -4.17 13.41 -0.94
C LYS A 147 -2.66 13.39 -0.83
N ASP A 148 -2.09 14.56 -0.56
CA ASP A 148 -0.68 14.66 -0.23
C ASP A 148 -0.38 13.93 1.08
N VAL A 149 0.88 13.54 1.25
CA VAL A 149 1.38 13.05 2.53
C VAL A 149 1.32 14.19 3.55
N GLN A 150 0.55 13.98 4.62
CA GLN A 150 0.28 14.95 5.68
C GLN A 150 1.45 15.13 6.64
N TYR A 151 2.33 14.12 6.73
CA TYR A 151 3.50 14.12 7.61
C TYR A 151 4.78 14.02 6.77
N PRO A 152 5.36 15.15 6.33
CA PRO A 152 6.57 15.16 5.51
C PRO A 152 7.75 14.43 6.15
N GLU A 153 7.84 14.39 7.48
CA GLU A 153 8.89 13.66 8.20
C GLU A 153 8.84 12.15 7.96
N ASN A 154 7.65 11.61 7.64
CA ASN A 154 7.52 10.21 7.25
C ASN A 154 8.29 9.93 5.94
N ILE A 155 8.36 10.91 5.02
CA ILE A 155 9.10 10.78 3.76
C ILE A 155 10.59 10.59 4.05
N GLU A 156 11.16 11.43 4.90
CA GLU A 156 12.57 11.31 5.28
C GLU A 156 12.85 10.00 6.02
N LEU A 157 11.96 9.62 6.93
CA LEU A 157 12.09 8.39 7.69
C LEU A 157 12.02 7.15 6.80
N VAL A 158 11.03 7.05 5.91
CA VAL A 158 10.91 5.92 4.98
C VAL A 158 12.07 5.92 3.98
N LYS A 159 12.55 7.09 3.54
CA LYS A 159 13.76 7.19 2.69
C LYS A 159 14.98 6.62 3.39
N LYS A 160 15.19 6.95 4.68
CA LYS A 160 16.28 6.40 5.52
C LYS A 160 16.24 4.88 5.57
N TYR A 161 15.05 4.28 5.62
CA TYR A 161 14.87 2.83 5.70
C TYR A 161 14.57 2.15 4.36
N TYR A 162 14.63 2.88 3.24
CA TYR A 162 14.11 2.42 1.94
C TYR A 162 14.62 1.04 1.57
N GLY A 163 15.94 0.82 1.57
CA GLY A 163 16.52 -0.46 1.15
C GLY A 163 16.12 -1.64 2.04
N LYS A 164 15.85 -1.38 3.34
CA LYS A 164 15.37 -2.41 4.26
C LYS A 164 13.91 -2.73 4.01
N ILE A 165 13.07 -1.73 3.76
CA ILE A 165 11.65 -1.92 3.41
C ILE A 165 11.53 -2.62 2.06
N GLU A 166 12.31 -2.22 1.06
CA GLU A 166 12.35 -2.87 -0.26
C GLU A 166 12.72 -4.36 -0.14
N ALA A 167 13.68 -4.68 0.74
CA ALA A 167 14.12 -6.06 0.96
C ALA A 167 13.05 -6.96 1.60
N THR A 168 12.01 -6.39 2.22
CA THR A 168 10.94 -7.16 2.86
C THR A 168 9.77 -7.44 1.91
N MET A 169 9.74 -6.80 0.74
CA MET A 169 8.71 -7.03 -0.27
C MET A 169 8.82 -8.43 -0.88
N PRO A 170 7.68 -9.07 -1.23
CA PRO A 170 7.70 -10.34 -1.93
C PRO A 170 8.53 -10.22 -3.22
N LYS A 171 9.59 -11.03 -3.33
CA LYS A 171 10.33 -11.19 -4.58
C LYS A 171 9.47 -12.05 -5.50
N GLY A 172 8.79 -11.40 -6.45
CA GLY A 172 7.91 -12.05 -7.42
C GLY A 172 8.62 -12.71 -8.58
#